data_AF-A0AAV1DNT0-F1
#
_entry.id   AF-A0AAV1DNT0-F1
#
_cell.length_a   1.000
_cell.length_b   1.000
_cell.length_c   1.000
_cell.angle_alpha   90.00
_cell.angle_beta   90.00
_cell.angle_gamma   90.00
#
_symmetry.space_group_name_H-M   'P 1'
#
loop_
_entity.id
_entity.type
_entity.pdbx_description
1 polymer ?
#
loop_
_entity_poly.entity_id
_entity_poly.type
_entity_poly.pdbx_seq_one_letter_code
_entity_poly.pdbx_strand_id
1 'polypeptide(L)'
;MEAQPVENTSWAATTPPQSPGVGPVHLKDCIEELLKFTLTSSINGELDLGLSKDYCSQLLRDDDDNNHPLPPSSEVDLAKGVPMYPLYKHLAASLHQSISSGAFLPMSNQLNSTQEDSSMKLKEDEWIKLITEKGSLLLNMLAIVDFEFHVQEPFFTQLKDGCKIVEGRCAVGKYNRMLPGALILFNKSLLLQVQQCNQYASFHDMLEAEGLQRVLPGVKTVQEGVQVYRNFYSEEKERSNGVLAICVTKPTSQLCDCIAGILLGLSYGGVRRMLNMVHTEGTFQEGLPPPASTLVSSFSTRHNPCVL
;
A
#
# COMPACT_ATOMS: atom_id res chain seq x y z
N MET A 1 24.25 -35.18 -16.52
CA MET A 1 23.01 -34.69 -15.91
C MET A 1 23.40 -34.00 -14.63
N GLU A 2 23.65 -32.70 -14.73
CA GLU A 2 23.97 -31.84 -13.58
C GLU A 2 22.69 -31.59 -12.79
N ALA A 3 22.74 -31.89 -11.49
CA ALA A 3 21.69 -31.52 -10.55
C ALA A 3 21.79 -30.00 -10.30
N GLN A 4 20.74 -29.27 -10.65
CA GLN A 4 20.63 -27.85 -10.28
C GLN A 4 20.48 -27.72 -8.76
N PRO A 5 21.13 -26.72 -8.13
CA PRO A 5 21.04 -26.54 -6.70
C PRO A 5 19.67 -25.95 -6.34
N VAL A 6 19.04 -26.57 -5.33
CA VAL A 6 17.82 -26.09 -4.70
C VAL A 6 18.15 -24.76 -4.00
N GLU A 7 17.52 -23.67 -4.43
CA GLU A 7 17.61 -22.38 -3.75
C GLU A 7 17.11 -22.53 -2.31
N ASN A 8 18.03 -22.46 -1.38
CA ASN A 8 17.77 -22.43 0.05
C ASN A 8 17.19 -21.04 0.36
N THR A 9 15.87 -20.93 0.45
CA THR A 9 15.20 -19.69 0.87
C THR A 9 15.54 -19.45 2.34
N SER A 10 16.51 -18.59 2.61
CA SER A 10 16.90 -18.23 3.98
C SER A 10 15.81 -17.35 4.60
N TRP A 11 14.98 -17.91 5.47
CA TRP A 11 14.07 -17.14 6.32
C TRP A 11 14.90 -16.42 7.38
N ALA A 12 15.40 -15.22 7.05
CA ALA A 12 16.16 -14.39 7.97
C ALA A 12 15.37 -14.12 9.27
N ALA A 13 16.09 -14.04 10.39
CA ALA A 13 15.52 -13.73 11.70
C ALA A 13 14.65 -12.47 11.62
N THR A 14 13.35 -12.65 11.84
CA THR A 14 12.34 -11.63 11.51
C THR A 14 11.66 -11.13 12.78
N THR A 15 11.22 -9.88 12.73
CA THR A 15 10.50 -9.27 13.84
C THR A 15 9.20 -10.04 14.09
N PRO A 16 8.89 -10.35 15.37
CA PRO A 16 7.67 -11.05 15.69
C PRO A 16 6.46 -10.22 15.25
N PRO A 17 5.38 -10.86 14.77
CA PRO A 17 4.16 -10.19 14.40
C PRO A 17 3.66 -9.32 15.55
N GLN A 18 3.33 -8.07 15.22
CA GLN A 18 2.79 -7.12 16.20
C GLN A 18 1.42 -7.60 16.70
N SER A 19 1.08 -7.18 17.93
CA SER A 19 -0.29 -7.34 18.46
C SER A 19 -1.26 -6.57 17.55
N PRO A 20 -2.52 -7.02 17.42
CA PRO A 20 -3.41 -6.40 16.46
C PRO A 20 -3.75 -4.99 16.93
N GLY A 21 -3.71 -4.04 15.99
CA GLY A 21 -4.34 -2.75 16.19
C GLY A 21 -5.83 -2.95 16.45
N VAL A 22 -6.40 -2.20 17.39
CA VAL A 22 -7.84 -2.22 17.68
C VAL A 22 -8.30 -0.79 17.87
N GLY A 23 -9.25 -0.38 17.05
CA GLY A 23 -9.77 0.97 16.98
C GLY A 23 -10.13 1.32 15.53
N PRO A 24 -10.87 2.42 15.31
CA PRO A 24 -11.17 2.84 13.95
C PRO A 24 -9.85 3.15 13.24
N VAL A 25 -9.65 2.54 12.08
CA VAL A 25 -8.45 2.81 11.26
C VAL A 25 -8.57 4.22 10.70
N HIS A 26 -7.58 5.06 10.98
CA HIS A 26 -7.56 6.41 10.43
C HIS A 26 -6.97 6.42 9.02
N LEU A 27 -7.62 7.13 8.10
CA LEU A 27 -7.16 7.25 6.71
C LEU A 27 -5.70 7.72 6.62
N LYS A 28 -5.30 8.67 7.47
CA LYS A 28 -3.91 9.18 7.54
C LYS A 28 -2.89 8.05 7.71
N ASP A 29 -3.23 7.01 8.46
CA ASP A 29 -2.31 5.96 8.84
C ASP A 29 -2.18 4.89 7.75
N CYS A 30 -3.12 4.81 6.80
CA CYS A 30 -3.18 3.75 5.79
C CYS A 30 -3.09 4.23 4.33
N ILE A 31 -3.36 5.50 4.04
CA ILE A 31 -3.51 6.00 2.66
C ILE A 31 -2.27 5.80 1.80
N GLU A 32 -1.06 5.92 2.37
CA GLU A 32 0.18 5.70 1.62
C GLU A 32 0.30 4.25 1.15
N GLU A 33 0.12 3.29 2.06
CA GLU A 33 0.18 1.85 1.75
C GLU A 33 -0.97 1.44 0.83
N LEU A 34 -2.16 2.01 1.03
CA LEU A 34 -3.32 1.74 0.18
C LEU A 34 -3.12 2.25 -1.25
N LEU A 35 -2.59 3.48 -1.42
CA LEU A 35 -2.28 4.03 -2.73
C LEU A 35 -1.18 3.23 -3.41
N LYS A 36 -0.10 2.89 -2.68
CA LYS A 36 0.99 2.05 -3.18
C LYS A 36 0.45 0.71 -3.68
N PHE A 37 -0.35 0.03 -2.87
CA PHE A 37 -1.02 -1.22 -3.23
C PHE A 37 -1.86 -1.08 -4.50
N THR A 38 -2.66 -0.01 -4.59
CA THR A 38 -3.54 0.25 -5.75
C THR A 38 -2.73 0.46 -7.04
N LEU A 39 -1.65 1.25 -6.98
CA LEU A 39 -0.75 1.49 -8.11
C LEU A 39 -0.05 0.19 -8.55
N THR A 40 0.46 -0.61 -7.59
CA THR A 40 1.10 -1.89 -7.88
C THR A 40 0.14 -2.89 -8.52
N SER A 41 -1.10 -3.01 -8.03
CA SER A 41 -2.11 -3.87 -8.64
C SER A 41 -2.42 -3.44 -10.08
N SER A 42 -2.41 -2.15 -10.39
CA SER A 42 -2.58 -1.67 -11.76
C SER A 42 -1.42 -2.04 -12.69
N ILE A 43 -0.18 -1.90 -12.21
CA ILE A 43 1.02 -2.33 -12.95
C ILE A 43 0.93 -3.83 -13.28
N ASN A 44 0.46 -4.64 -12.35
CA ASN A 44 0.26 -6.07 -12.53
C ASN A 44 -0.94 -6.42 -13.45
N GLY A 45 -1.78 -5.44 -13.80
CA GLY A 45 -2.97 -5.65 -14.63
C GLY A 45 -4.19 -6.17 -13.86
N GLU A 46 -4.19 -6.06 -12.53
CA GLU A 46 -5.28 -6.49 -11.66
C GLU A 46 -6.37 -5.39 -11.53
N LEU A 47 -6.00 -4.12 -11.70
CA LEU A 47 -6.88 -2.95 -11.59
C LEU A 47 -6.68 -1.97 -12.75
N ASP A 48 -7.77 -1.41 -13.25
CA ASP A 48 -7.73 -0.31 -14.22
C ASP A 48 -7.84 1.04 -13.49
N LEU A 49 -6.85 1.90 -13.71
CA LEU A 49 -6.77 3.24 -13.16
C LEU A 49 -6.93 4.32 -14.22
N GLY A 50 -7.08 3.96 -15.51
CA GLY A 50 -7.02 4.92 -16.62
C GLY A 50 -5.64 5.59 -16.79
N LEU A 51 -4.60 5.02 -16.16
CA LEU A 51 -3.21 5.48 -16.21
C LEU A 51 -2.33 4.36 -16.79
N SER A 52 -1.29 4.72 -17.53
CA SER A 52 -0.35 3.75 -18.07
C SER A 52 0.47 3.08 -16.97
N LYS A 53 0.90 1.83 -17.22
CA LYS A 53 1.75 1.08 -16.28
C LYS A 53 3.06 1.81 -15.98
N ASP A 54 3.63 2.47 -16.99
CA ASP A 54 4.84 3.26 -16.86
C ASP A 54 4.61 4.49 -15.98
N TYR A 55 3.47 5.17 -16.12
CA TYR A 55 3.11 6.30 -15.28
C TYR A 55 2.97 5.88 -13.80
N CYS A 56 2.25 4.79 -13.54
CA CYS A 56 2.13 4.21 -12.20
C CYS A 56 3.48 3.82 -11.60
N SER A 57 4.37 3.23 -12.42
CA SER A 57 5.72 2.84 -11.99
C SER A 57 6.58 4.06 -11.65
N GLN A 58 6.47 5.13 -12.43
CA GLN A 58 7.19 6.40 -12.18
C GLN A 58 6.68 7.11 -10.91
N LEU A 59 5.39 7.01 -10.57
CA LEU A 59 4.88 7.53 -9.29
C LEU A 59 5.47 6.80 -8.08
N LEU A 60 5.72 5.49 -8.23
CA LEU A 60 6.28 4.62 -7.18
C LEU A 60 7.82 4.69 -7.08
N ARG A 61 8.49 5.25 -8.09
CA ARG A 61 9.95 5.29 -8.17
C ARG A 61 10.55 6.05 -6.98
N ASP A 62 11.52 5.43 -6.32
CA ASP A 62 12.34 6.08 -5.27
C ASP A 62 13.45 6.94 -5.89
N ASP A 63 14.00 7.87 -5.09
CA ASP A 63 15.24 8.57 -5.44
C ASP A 63 16.44 7.74 -4.94
N ASP A 64 17.32 7.30 -5.83
CA ASP A 64 18.43 6.39 -5.49
C ASP A 64 19.52 7.03 -4.62
N ASP A 65 19.47 8.35 -4.38
CA ASP A 65 20.54 9.10 -3.74
C ASP A 65 20.28 9.35 -2.24
N ASN A 66 20.29 8.28 -1.44
CA ASN A 66 20.38 8.36 0.03
C ASN A 66 21.73 8.91 0.52
N ASN A 67 22.69 9.20 -0.36
CA ASN A 67 24.05 9.66 -0.01
C ASN A 67 24.18 11.19 0.06
N HIS A 68 23.19 11.96 -0.37
CA HIS A 68 23.10 13.39 -0.12
C HIS A 68 21.87 13.69 0.75
N PRO A 69 21.99 13.62 2.09
CA PRO A 69 20.90 14.05 2.95
C PRO A 69 20.69 15.55 2.70
N LEU A 70 19.60 15.88 2.01
CA LEU A 70 19.02 17.22 2.10
C LEU A 70 18.76 17.48 3.60
N PRO A 71 19.10 18.66 4.12
CA PRO A 71 19.06 18.92 5.55
C PRO A 71 17.65 18.65 6.12
N PRO A 72 17.54 18.17 7.36
CA PRO A 72 16.26 17.86 7.97
C PRO A 72 15.56 19.18 8.30
N SER A 73 14.66 19.62 7.43
CA SER A 73 13.75 20.71 7.73
C SER A 73 12.37 20.13 8.00
N SER A 74 12.01 20.15 9.28
CA SER A 74 10.63 20.29 9.74
C SER A 74 9.87 21.27 8.85
N GLU A 75 8.64 20.88 8.48
CA GLU A 75 7.70 21.63 7.65
C GLU A 75 8.08 21.76 6.16
N VAL A 76 7.20 21.18 5.33
CA VAL A 76 6.97 21.35 3.89
C VAL A 76 7.59 22.62 3.29
N ASP A 77 8.90 22.59 3.00
CA ASP A 77 9.59 23.72 2.38
C ASP A 77 9.54 23.59 0.84
N LEU A 78 8.40 24.01 0.29
CA LEU A 78 8.06 24.06 -1.14
C LEU A 78 8.87 25.11 -1.93
N ALA A 79 9.98 25.62 -1.37
CA ALA A 79 10.90 26.54 -2.04
C ALA A 79 11.90 25.84 -2.99
N LYS A 80 11.91 24.50 -3.04
CA LYS A 80 12.73 23.71 -3.98
C LYS A 80 11.88 23.34 -5.19
N GLY A 81 12.25 23.83 -6.38
CA GLY A 81 11.50 23.61 -7.63
C GLY A 81 11.42 22.16 -8.15
N VAL A 82 11.82 21.16 -7.36
CA VAL A 82 11.76 19.73 -7.70
C VAL A 82 11.01 18.99 -6.59
N PRO A 83 9.91 18.27 -6.89
CA PRO A 83 9.17 17.51 -5.88
C PRO A 83 10.03 16.37 -5.32
N MET A 84 9.87 16.07 -4.04
CA MET A 84 10.57 14.96 -3.40
C MET A 84 10.00 13.62 -3.87
N TYR A 85 10.86 12.66 -4.17
CA TYR A 85 10.46 11.31 -4.53
C TYR A 85 10.37 10.43 -3.27
N PRO A 86 9.53 9.38 -3.28
CA PRO A 86 8.65 8.99 -4.38
C PRO A 86 7.37 9.86 -4.46
N LEU A 87 6.89 10.13 -5.68
CA LEU A 87 5.77 11.05 -5.92
C LEU A 87 4.43 10.56 -5.34
N TYR A 88 4.22 9.24 -5.25
CA TYR A 88 2.97 8.70 -4.70
C TYR A 88 2.73 9.17 -3.26
N LYS A 89 3.77 9.48 -2.47
CA LYS A 89 3.59 9.99 -1.10
C LYS A 89 2.96 11.38 -1.09
N HIS A 90 3.35 12.24 -2.04
CA HIS A 90 2.74 13.55 -2.22
C HIS A 90 1.29 13.41 -2.69
N LEU A 91 1.04 12.50 -3.63
CA LEU A 91 -0.31 12.19 -4.07
C LEU A 91 -1.18 11.67 -2.93
N ALA A 92 -0.65 10.78 -2.08
CA ALA A 92 -1.33 10.27 -0.89
C ALA A 92 -1.66 11.39 0.11
N ALA A 93 -0.73 12.30 0.36
CA ALA A 93 -0.96 13.46 1.23
C ALA A 93 -2.07 14.37 0.69
N SER A 94 -2.02 14.70 -0.61
CA SER A 94 -3.06 15.50 -1.29
C SER A 94 -4.42 14.80 -1.28
N LEU A 95 -4.46 13.47 -1.49
CA LEU A 95 -5.69 12.68 -1.43
C LEU A 95 -6.27 12.67 -0.02
N HIS A 96 -5.44 12.44 1.00
CA HIS A 96 -5.85 12.47 2.40
C HIS A 96 -6.46 13.82 2.76
N GLN A 97 -5.78 14.90 2.40
CA GLN A 97 -6.27 16.26 2.65
C GLN A 97 -7.59 16.52 1.91
N SER A 98 -7.70 16.09 0.66
CA SER A 98 -8.90 16.33 -0.15
C SER A 98 -10.11 15.51 0.36
N ILE A 99 -9.90 14.24 0.71
CA ILE A 99 -10.93 13.38 1.29
C ILE A 99 -11.38 13.91 2.66
N SER A 100 -10.45 14.38 3.49
CA SER A 100 -10.76 14.86 4.85
C SER A 100 -11.46 16.22 4.87
N SER A 101 -11.14 17.10 3.90
CA SER A 101 -11.70 18.46 3.85
C SER A 101 -12.93 18.60 2.94
N GLY A 102 -13.16 17.63 2.04
CA GLY A 102 -14.19 17.75 1.00
C GLY A 102 -13.87 18.84 -0.04
N ALA A 103 -12.62 19.29 -0.11
CA ALA A 103 -12.15 20.31 -1.04
C ALA A 103 -10.95 19.81 -1.82
N PHE A 104 -10.84 20.22 -3.09
CA PHE A 104 -9.62 20.02 -3.85
C PHE A 104 -8.63 21.09 -3.40
N LEU A 105 -7.64 20.70 -2.60
CA LEU A 105 -6.61 21.60 -2.10
C LEU A 105 -5.31 21.32 -2.84
N PRO A 106 -4.96 22.11 -3.87
CA PRO A 106 -3.58 22.17 -4.34
C PRO A 106 -2.71 22.62 -3.16
N MET A 107 -1.59 21.93 -2.92
CA MET A 107 -0.73 22.19 -1.76
C MET A 107 -0.13 23.61 -1.72
N SER A 108 -0.32 24.45 -2.75
CA SER A 108 0.00 25.88 -2.72
C SER A 108 -1.24 26.75 -2.95
N ASN A 109 -1.68 27.42 -1.88
CA ASN A 109 -2.22 28.76 -2.00
C ASN A 109 -1.06 29.69 -2.43
N GLN A 110 -1.32 30.59 -3.38
CA GLN A 110 -0.39 31.58 -3.97
C GLN A 110 0.30 31.21 -5.29
N LEU A 111 -0.50 31.11 -6.34
CA LEU A 111 -0.20 31.91 -7.54
C LEU A 111 -1.51 32.29 -8.19
N ASN A 112 -1.96 33.52 -7.93
CA ASN A 112 -3.06 34.15 -8.65
C ASN A 112 -2.62 34.33 -10.11
N SER A 113 -2.82 33.32 -10.95
CA SER A 113 -2.82 33.51 -12.40
C SER A 113 -4.25 33.89 -12.78
N THR A 114 -4.43 35.19 -12.96
CA THR A 114 -5.65 35.82 -13.47
C THR A 114 -6.11 35.08 -14.73
N GLN A 115 -7.39 34.68 -14.72
CA GLN A 115 -8.14 33.95 -15.75
C GLN A 115 -8.14 32.42 -15.59
N GLU A 116 -8.80 31.96 -14.51
CA GLU A 116 -9.33 30.59 -14.45
C GLU A 116 -10.31 30.38 -15.62
N ASP A 117 -9.93 29.53 -16.57
CA ASP A 117 -10.81 29.10 -17.64
C ASP A 117 -12.03 28.38 -17.04
N SER A 118 -13.23 28.83 -17.40
CA SER A 118 -14.51 28.26 -16.95
C SER A 118 -14.57 26.72 -17.12
N SER A 119 -13.88 26.19 -18.13
CA SER A 119 -13.75 24.75 -18.39
C SER A 119 -12.94 24.00 -17.34
N MET A 120 -11.84 24.60 -16.83
CA MET A 120 -11.00 23.99 -15.81
C MET A 120 -11.71 23.93 -14.46
N LYS A 121 -12.45 24.99 -14.12
CA LYS A 121 -13.24 25.04 -12.90
C LYS A 121 -14.32 23.95 -12.85
N LEU A 122 -14.99 23.70 -13.97
CA LEU A 122 -15.97 22.61 -14.08
C LEU A 122 -15.33 21.23 -13.83
N LYS A 123 -14.13 20.99 -14.37
CA LYS A 123 -13.39 19.73 -14.12
C LYS A 123 -12.96 19.59 -12.66
N GLU A 124 -12.50 20.67 -12.04
CA GLU A 124 -12.15 20.66 -10.62
C GLU A 124 -13.38 20.34 -9.74
N ASP A 125 -14.54 20.91 -10.05
CA ASP A 125 -15.80 20.60 -9.36
C ASP A 125 -16.21 19.12 -9.53
N GLU A 126 -16.04 18.55 -10.74
CA GLU A 126 -16.25 17.12 -11.00
C GLU A 126 -15.31 16.23 -10.18
N TRP A 127 -14.03 16.60 -10.10
CA TRP A 127 -13.04 15.89 -9.28
C TRP A 127 -13.36 15.97 -7.78
N ILE A 128 -13.77 17.14 -7.28
CA ILE A 128 -14.18 17.33 -5.88
C ILE A 128 -15.35 16.39 -5.55
N LYS A 129 -16.36 16.37 -6.41
CA LYS A 129 -17.54 15.51 -6.23
C LYS A 129 -17.14 14.04 -6.17
N LEU A 130 -16.28 13.60 -7.10
CA LEU A 130 -15.78 12.23 -7.15
C LEU A 130 -14.99 11.85 -5.89
N ILE A 131 -14.03 12.70 -5.48
CA ILE A 131 -13.21 12.49 -4.29
C ILE A 131 -14.09 12.42 -3.04
N THR A 132 -15.10 13.29 -2.95
CA THR A 132 -16.03 13.31 -1.82
C THR A 132 -16.84 12.02 -1.77
N GLU A 133 -17.41 11.58 -2.90
CA GLU A 133 -18.22 10.37 -2.97
C GLU A 133 -17.39 9.12 -2.61
N LYS A 134 -16.29 8.88 -3.31
CA LYS A 134 -15.44 7.69 -3.10
C LYS A 134 -14.68 7.76 -1.78
N GLY A 135 -14.26 8.95 -1.36
CA GLY A 135 -13.64 9.20 -0.07
C GLY A 135 -14.57 8.89 1.09
N SER A 136 -15.85 9.26 1.01
CA SER A 136 -16.84 8.91 2.04
C SER A 136 -17.06 7.40 2.14
N LEU A 137 -17.12 6.69 1.00
CA LEU A 137 -17.20 5.23 0.98
C LEU A 137 -15.97 4.60 1.64
N LEU A 138 -14.78 5.08 1.31
CA LEU A 138 -13.52 4.63 1.89
C LEU A 138 -13.51 4.82 3.42
N LEU A 139 -13.90 6.00 3.91
CA LEU A 139 -13.96 6.30 5.34
C LEU A 139 -14.98 5.40 6.06
N ASN A 140 -16.14 5.15 5.46
CA ASN A 140 -17.14 4.23 6.01
C ASN A 140 -16.60 2.79 6.11
N MET A 141 -15.84 2.33 5.12
CA MET A 141 -15.20 1.02 5.16
C MET A 141 -14.11 0.93 6.24
N LEU A 142 -13.30 1.98 6.42
CA LEU A 142 -12.28 2.03 7.47
C LEU A 142 -12.89 2.08 8.88
N ALA A 143 -14.04 2.73 9.05
CA ALA A 143 -14.73 2.85 10.33
C ALA A 143 -15.25 1.51 10.87
N ILE A 144 -15.49 0.53 9.99
CA ILE A 144 -15.99 -0.81 10.35
C ILE A 144 -14.87 -1.86 10.41
N VAL A 145 -13.59 -1.48 10.27
CA VAL A 145 -12.47 -2.40 10.46
C VAL A 145 -12.32 -2.72 11.94
N ASP A 146 -12.34 -4.01 12.28
CA ASP A 146 -12.23 -4.48 13.67
C ASP A 146 -10.78 -4.68 14.10
N PHE A 147 -9.93 -5.13 13.17
CA PHE A 147 -8.55 -5.52 13.46
C PHE A 147 -7.56 -5.08 12.37
N GLU A 148 -6.36 -4.71 12.78
CA GLU A 148 -5.24 -4.47 11.87
C GLU A 148 -4.15 -5.52 12.07
N PHE A 149 -3.77 -6.19 10.98
CA PHE A 149 -2.77 -7.24 10.97
C PHE A 149 -1.60 -6.84 10.07
N HIS A 150 -0.40 -7.19 10.52
CA HIS A 150 0.78 -7.17 9.66
C HIS A 150 1.24 -8.59 9.35
N VAL A 151 1.50 -8.86 8.08
CA VAL A 151 2.00 -10.14 7.53
C VAL A 151 3.13 -9.85 6.56
N GLN A 152 4.13 -10.73 6.55
CA GLN A 152 5.30 -10.59 5.66
C GLN A 152 5.06 -11.29 4.32
N GLU A 153 5.88 -10.97 3.33
CA GLU A 153 5.98 -11.78 2.12
C GLU A 153 6.61 -13.15 2.43
N PRO A 154 6.18 -14.24 1.76
CA PRO A 154 5.19 -14.28 0.67
C PRO A 154 3.72 -14.33 1.13
N PHE A 155 3.47 -14.37 2.45
CA PHE A 155 2.12 -14.60 3.00
C PHE A 155 1.14 -13.48 2.67
N PHE A 156 1.60 -12.23 2.59
CA PHE A 156 0.76 -11.11 2.16
C PHE A 156 0.24 -11.33 0.73
N THR A 157 1.13 -11.60 -0.23
CA THR A 157 0.74 -11.90 -1.61
C THR A 157 -0.17 -13.14 -1.68
N GLN A 158 0.12 -14.19 -0.91
CA GLN A 158 -0.72 -15.38 -0.88
C GLN A 158 -2.14 -15.12 -0.34
N LEU A 159 -2.29 -14.24 0.67
CA LEU A 159 -3.58 -13.77 1.15
C LEU A 159 -4.28 -12.90 0.09
N LYS A 160 -3.51 -12.00 -0.53
CA LYS A 160 -3.99 -11.14 -1.62
C LYS A 160 -4.48 -11.96 -2.80
N ASP A 161 -3.87 -13.09 -3.13
CA ASP A 161 -4.26 -13.90 -4.28
C ASP A 161 -5.32 -14.96 -3.93
N GLY A 162 -5.61 -15.14 -2.63
CA GLY A 162 -6.57 -16.14 -2.13
C GLY A 162 -6.01 -17.57 -2.07
N CYS A 163 -4.70 -17.74 -2.25
CA CYS A 163 -4.01 -19.02 -2.09
C CYS A 163 -3.91 -19.42 -0.61
N LYS A 164 -3.67 -18.44 0.27
CA LYS A 164 -3.67 -18.59 1.73
C LYS A 164 -5.01 -18.10 2.26
N ILE A 165 -5.77 -18.99 2.89
CA ILE A 165 -7.12 -18.70 3.41
C ILE A 165 -7.25 -18.88 4.91
N VAL A 166 -6.18 -19.32 5.59
CA VAL A 166 -6.12 -19.44 7.04
C VAL A 166 -4.88 -18.71 7.56
N GLU A 167 -5.08 -17.79 8.50
CA GLU A 167 -4.00 -17.10 9.20
C GLU A 167 -3.83 -17.65 10.62
N GLY A 168 -2.67 -18.24 10.90
CA GLY A 168 -2.33 -18.78 12.23
C GLY A 168 -1.61 -17.76 13.11
N ARG A 169 -2.08 -17.59 14.36
CA ARG A 169 -1.47 -16.69 15.37
C ARG A 169 -1.48 -17.38 16.75
N CYS A 170 -0.57 -17.03 17.65
CA CYS A 170 -0.77 -17.41 19.05
C CYS A 170 -2.04 -16.73 19.61
N ALA A 171 -2.84 -17.45 20.39
CA ALA A 171 -4.14 -16.98 20.90
C ALA A 171 -4.00 -16.01 22.10
N VAL A 172 -3.31 -14.90 21.88
CA VAL A 172 -2.93 -13.92 22.91
C VAL A 172 -3.83 -12.68 22.88
N GLY A 173 -4.19 -12.15 24.05
CA GLY A 173 -4.80 -10.82 24.15
C GLY A 173 -6.13 -10.72 23.40
N LYS A 174 -6.25 -9.76 22.49
CA LYS A 174 -7.52 -9.39 21.85
C LYS A 174 -7.98 -10.35 20.74
N TYR A 175 -7.12 -11.26 20.27
CA TYR A 175 -7.48 -12.25 19.24
C TYR A 175 -8.62 -13.19 19.69
N ASN A 176 -8.71 -13.47 20.99
CA ASN A 176 -9.71 -14.39 21.55
C ASN A 176 -11.16 -13.89 21.45
N ARG A 177 -11.35 -12.62 21.10
CA ARG A 177 -12.67 -11.99 20.93
C ARG A 177 -13.06 -11.84 19.46
N MET A 178 -12.25 -12.35 18.54
CA MET A 178 -12.56 -12.30 17.12
C MET A 178 -13.76 -13.18 16.82
N LEU A 179 -14.76 -12.60 16.17
CA LEU A 179 -15.99 -13.28 15.80
C LEU A 179 -16.08 -13.42 14.27
N PRO A 180 -16.78 -14.45 13.77
CA PRO A 180 -17.20 -14.50 12.37
C PRO A 180 -17.87 -13.19 11.94
N GLY A 181 -17.55 -12.75 10.73
CA GLY A 181 -18.02 -11.49 10.16
C GLY A 181 -17.09 -10.29 10.40
N ALA A 182 -16.16 -10.38 11.35
CA ALA A 182 -15.21 -9.30 11.63
C ALA A 182 -14.32 -8.98 10.42
N LEU A 183 -13.95 -7.70 10.28
CA LEU A 183 -13.11 -7.21 9.20
C LEU A 183 -11.67 -6.97 9.68
N ILE A 184 -10.72 -7.51 8.92
CA ILE A 184 -9.29 -7.40 9.18
C ILE A 184 -8.63 -6.63 8.03
N LEU A 185 -7.90 -5.59 8.38
CA LEU A 185 -7.04 -4.86 7.45
C LEU A 185 -5.60 -5.38 7.54
N PHE A 186 -5.16 -6.08 6.51
CA PHE A 186 -3.79 -6.58 6.37
C PHE A 186 -2.90 -5.54 5.71
N ASN A 187 -1.75 -5.28 6.32
CA ASN A 187 -0.73 -4.33 5.85
C ASN A 187 -1.33 -3.01 5.37
N LYS A 188 -2.35 -2.51 6.09
CA LYS A 188 -3.01 -1.23 5.83
C LYS A 188 -3.64 -1.08 4.43
N SER A 189 -3.83 -2.17 3.68
CA SER A 189 -4.22 -2.11 2.26
C SER A 189 -5.20 -3.20 1.82
N LEU A 190 -5.08 -4.41 2.35
CA LEU A 190 -5.93 -5.55 1.96
C LEU A 190 -7.00 -5.81 3.02
N LEU A 191 -8.28 -5.73 2.63
CA LEU A 191 -9.40 -5.98 3.53
C LEU A 191 -9.87 -7.44 3.38
N LEU A 192 -9.91 -8.19 4.48
CA LEU A 192 -10.43 -9.56 4.53
C LEU A 192 -11.47 -9.70 5.63
N GLN A 193 -12.44 -10.60 5.42
CA GLN A 193 -13.48 -10.92 6.39
C GLN A 193 -13.23 -12.28 7.03
N VAL A 194 -13.39 -12.36 8.35
CA VAL A 194 -13.31 -13.59 9.13
C VAL A 194 -14.53 -14.46 8.85
N GLN A 195 -14.31 -15.68 8.41
CA GLN A 195 -15.35 -16.70 8.30
C GLN A 195 -15.50 -17.49 9.59
N GLN A 196 -14.38 -17.89 10.19
CA GLN A 196 -14.35 -18.72 11.39
C GLN A 196 -13.02 -18.59 12.11
N CYS A 197 -13.03 -18.78 13.43
CA CYS A 197 -11.83 -18.89 14.24
C CYS A 197 -11.83 -20.21 15.01
N ASN A 198 -10.74 -20.97 14.92
CA ASN A 198 -10.56 -22.26 15.60
C ASN A 198 -9.34 -22.22 16.52
N GLN A 199 -9.44 -22.83 17.70
CA GLN A 199 -8.35 -22.88 18.67
C GLN A 199 -7.71 -24.27 18.72
N TYR A 200 -6.40 -24.29 18.85
CA TYR A 200 -5.56 -25.49 18.89
C TYR A 200 -4.53 -25.40 20.00
N ALA A 201 -4.08 -26.56 20.49
CA ALA A 201 -3.04 -26.61 21.51
C ALA A 201 -1.66 -26.21 20.95
N SER A 202 -1.40 -26.52 19.68
CA SER A 202 -0.13 -26.26 19.01
C SER A 202 -0.27 -25.85 17.54
N PHE A 203 0.79 -25.28 16.96
CA PHE A 203 0.85 -25.00 15.52
C PHE A 203 0.84 -26.30 14.72
N HIS A 204 1.41 -27.38 15.26
CA HIS A 204 1.36 -28.70 14.65
C HIS A 204 -0.09 -29.15 14.45
N ASP A 205 -0.88 -29.15 15.52
CA ASP A 205 -2.29 -29.57 15.48
C ASP A 205 -3.11 -28.69 14.54
N MET A 206 -2.86 -27.38 14.56
CA MET A 206 -3.51 -26.43 13.65
C MET A 206 -3.19 -26.76 12.19
N LEU A 207 -1.93 -26.99 11.85
CA LEU A 207 -1.50 -27.27 10.48
C LEU A 207 -2.04 -28.60 9.95
N GLU A 208 -2.16 -29.61 10.82
CA GLU A 208 -2.81 -30.88 10.46
C GLU A 208 -4.31 -30.73 10.23
N ALA A 209 -5.01 -30.01 11.13
CA ALA A 209 -6.46 -29.89 11.09
C ALA A 209 -6.97 -28.92 10.01
N GLU A 210 -6.34 -27.75 9.86
CA GLU A 210 -6.73 -26.72 8.88
C GLU A 210 -6.16 -27.02 7.48
N GLY A 211 -5.18 -27.91 7.40
CA GLY A 211 -4.48 -28.30 6.19
C GLY A 211 -3.33 -27.34 5.83
N LEU A 212 -2.11 -27.88 5.81
CA LEU A 212 -0.87 -27.13 5.58
C LEU A 212 -0.93 -26.15 4.41
N GLN A 213 -1.44 -26.56 3.23
CA GLN A 213 -1.47 -25.69 2.05
C GLN A 213 -2.43 -24.49 2.18
N ARG A 214 -3.46 -24.60 3.03
CA ARG A 214 -4.40 -23.49 3.28
C ARG A 214 -3.81 -22.43 4.20
N VAL A 215 -2.87 -22.85 5.06
CA VAL A 215 -2.20 -22.00 6.06
C VAL A 215 -0.87 -21.46 5.53
N LEU A 216 -0.04 -22.31 4.93
CA LEU A 216 1.30 -22.00 4.43
C LEU A 216 1.50 -22.59 3.01
N PRO A 217 0.86 -22.02 1.97
CA PRO A 217 1.06 -22.44 0.60
C PRO A 217 2.55 -22.51 0.21
N GLY A 218 2.96 -23.61 -0.41
CA GLY A 218 4.34 -23.84 -0.87
C GLY A 218 5.25 -24.55 0.13
N VAL A 219 4.86 -24.67 1.40
CA VAL A 219 5.58 -25.48 2.40
C VAL A 219 5.23 -26.95 2.22
N LYS A 220 6.20 -27.87 2.29
CA LYS A 220 5.98 -29.27 1.91
C LYS A 220 5.53 -30.15 3.07
N THR A 221 5.98 -29.85 4.28
CA THR A 221 5.69 -30.68 5.47
C THR A 221 5.20 -29.87 6.66
N VAL A 222 4.45 -30.51 7.55
CA VAL A 222 3.96 -29.87 8.79
C VAL A 222 5.12 -29.42 9.67
N GLN A 223 6.21 -30.20 9.72
CA GLN A 223 7.40 -29.89 10.49
C GLN A 223 8.09 -28.61 9.99
N GLU A 224 8.25 -28.46 8.67
CA GLU A 224 8.72 -27.21 8.06
C GLU A 224 7.76 -26.05 8.39
N GLY A 225 6.44 -26.29 8.34
CA GLY A 225 5.44 -25.28 8.67
C GLY A 225 5.52 -24.80 10.12
N VAL A 226 5.77 -25.71 11.07
CA VAL A 226 6.03 -25.33 12.48
C VAL A 226 7.29 -24.48 12.57
N GLN A 227 8.35 -24.82 11.82
CA GLN A 227 9.59 -24.04 11.83
C GLN A 227 9.40 -22.61 11.29
N VAL A 228 8.50 -22.40 10.32
CA VAL A 228 8.10 -21.05 9.89
C VAL A 228 7.54 -20.25 11.07
N TYR A 229 6.65 -20.84 11.87
CA TYR A 229 6.11 -20.17 13.06
C TYR A 229 7.14 -19.93 14.16
N ARG A 230 8.19 -20.75 14.25
CA ARG A 230 9.28 -20.56 15.23
C ARG A 230 10.11 -19.30 14.99
N ASN A 231 10.10 -18.77 13.77
CA ASN A 231 10.71 -17.46 13.49
C ASN A 231 9.95 -16.31 14.17
N PHE A 232 8.70 -16.53 14.58
CA PHE A 232 7.80 -15.52 15.12
C PHE A 232 7.40 -15.76 16.58
N TYR A 233 7.32 -17.02 16.99
CA TYR A 233 6.80 -17.44 18.30
C TYR A 233 7.68 -18.52 18.94
N SER A 234 8.11 -18.26 20.17
CA SER A 234 8.72 -19.27 21.03
C SER A 234 7.73 -20.36 21.41
N GLU A 235 8.21 -21.59 21.61
CA GLU A 235 7.41 -22.73 22.10
C GLU A 235 6.71 -22.45 23.42
N GLU A 236 7.35 -21.70 24.33
CA GLU A 236 6.74 -21.33 25.60
C GLU A 236 5.48 -20.47 25.41
N LYS A 237 5.53 -19.50 24.50
CA LYS A 237 4.40 -18.64 24.15
C LYS A 237 3.26 -19.41 23.50
N GLU A 238 3.58 -20.35 22.63
CA GLU A 238 2.59 -21.27 22.06
C GLU A 238 1.95 -22.12 23.16
N ARG A 239 2.74 -22.80 24.00
CA ARG A 239 2.23 -23.66 25.06
C ARG A 239 1.37 -22.93 26.09
N SER A 240 1.72 -21.68 26.40
CA SER A 240 1.00 -20.88 27.39
C SER A 240 -0.33 -20.31 26.87
N ASN A 241 -0.46 -20.08 25.56
CA ASN A 241 -1.63 -19.40 24.99
C ASN A 241 -2.45 -20.28 24.04
N GLY A 242 -1.87 -21.35 23.50
CA GLY A 242 -2.40 -22.06 22.34
C GLY A 242 -2.26 -21.26 21.04
N VAL A 243 -2.91 -21.77 20.00
CA VAL A 243 -2.89 -21.24 18.64
C VAL A 243 -4.31 -20.97 18.16
N LEU A 244 -4.49 -19.88 17.44
CA LEU A 244 -5.71 -19.48 16.77
C LEU A 244 -5.52 -19.57 15.26
N ALA A 245 -6.34 -20.36 14.60
CA ALA A 245 -6.53 -20.33 13.15
C ALA A 245 -7.66 -19.36 12.81
N ILE A 246 -7.39 -18.42 11.91
CA ILE A 246 -8.35 -17.41 11.46
C ILE A 246 -8.62 -17.67 9.98
N CYS A 247 -9.76 -18.29 9.68
CA CYS A 247 -10.21 -18.52 8.31
C CYS A 247 -10.75 -17.21 7.73
N VAL A 248 -10.22 -16.79 6.59
CA VAL A 248 -10.53 -15.50 5.97
C VAL A 248 -10.98 -15.64 4.53
N THR A 249 -11.77 -14.67 4.07
CA THR A 249 -12.24 -14.55 2.69
C THR A 249 -12.21 -13.09 2.25
N LYS A 250 -12.12 -12.86 0.94
CA LYS A 250 -12.24 -11.51 0.39
C LYS A 250 -13.71 -11.04 0.40
N PRO A 251 -14.03 -9.87 0.99
CA PRO A 251 -15.33 -9.24 0.80
C PRO A 251 -15.51 -8.75 -0.64
N THR A 252 -16.76 -8.47 -1.02
CA THR A 252 -17.15 -8.00 -2.37
C THR A 252 -16.55 -6.64 -2.74
N SER A 253 -16.21 -5.80 -1.77
CA SER A 253 -15.63 -4.48 -1.98
C SER A 253 -14.30 -4.37 -1.26
N GLN A 254 -13.30 -3.81 -1.92
CA GLN A 254 -11.98 -3.53 -1.37
C GLN A 254 -11.75 -2.03 -1.22
N LEU A 255 -10.87 -1.66 -0.28
CA LEU A 255 -10.48 -0.27 -0.06
C LEU A 255 -9.80 0.32 -1.32
N CYS A 256 -9.03 -0.51 -2.04
CA CYS A 256 -8.34 -0.11 -3.26
C CYS A 256 -9.31 0.25 -4.40
N ASP A 257 -10.53 -0.28 -4.41
CA ASP A 257 -11.55 0.06 -5.43
C ASP A 257 -11.96 1.54 -5.33
N CYS A 258 -11.97 2.10 -4.11
CA CYS A 258 -12.26 3.51 -3.90
C CYS A 258 -11.15 4.40 -4.46
N ILE A 259 -9.88 4.07 -4.15
CA ILE A 259 -8.73 4.81 -4.67
C ILE A 259 -8.64 4.65 -6.19
N ALA A 260 -8.88 3.46 -6.72
CA ALA A 260 -8.89 3.19 -8.15
C ALA A 260 -9.95 4.03 -8.87
N GLY A 261 -11.17 4.09 -8.33
CA GLY A 261 -12.23 4.94 -8.86
C GLY A 261 -11.89 6.43 -8.85
N ILE A 262 -11.20 6.91 -7.80
CA ILE A 262 -10.71 8.30 -7.74
C ILE A 262 -9.67 8.54 -8.83
N LEU A 263 -8.63 7.69 -8.93
CA LEU A 263 -7.56 7.86 -9.91
C LEU A 263 -8.10 7.80 -11.36
N LEU A 264 -9.03 6.89 -11.63
CA LEU A 264 -9.68 6.75 -12.93
C LEU A 264 -10.40 8.03 -13.35
N GLY A 265 -11.18 8.64 -12.45
CA GLY A 265 -11.89 9.88 -12.77
C GLY A 265 -11.01 11.14 -12.73
N LEU A 266 -9.93 11.14 -11.94
CA LEU A 266 -8.93 12.21 -11.99
C LEU A 266 -8.21 12.22 -13.33
N SER A 267 -7.91 11.04 -13.90
CA SER A 267 -7.04 10.86 -15.07
C SER A 267 -5.67 11.53 -14.86
N TYR A 268 -4.86 11.61 -15.92
CA TYR A 268 -3.58 12.31 -15.88
C TYR A 268 -3.69 13.77 -15.43
N GLY A 269 -4.77 14.46 -15.82
CA GLY A 269 -4.97 15.87 -15.51
C GLY A 269 -5.15 16.12 -14.02
N GLY A 270 -6.05 15.37 -13.38
CA GLY A 270 -6.33 15.49 -11.95
C GLY A 270 -5.15 15.05 -11.10
N VAL A 271 -4.48 13.95 -11.46
CA VAL A 271 -3.29 13.47 -10.73
C VAL A 271 -2.17 14.52 -10.74
N ARG A 272 -1.86 15.11 -11.91
CA ARG A 272 -0.89 16.22 -12.02
C ARG A 272 -1.27 17.40 -11.14
N ARG A 273 -2.56 17.79 -11.17
CA ARG A 273 -3.06 18.90 -10.39
C ARG A 273 -2.91 18.63 -8.89
N MET A 274 -3.15 17.40 -8.42
CA MET A 274 -2.93 16.98 -7.03
C MET A 274 -1.45 16.94 -6.64
N LEU A 275 -0.56 16.69 -7.59
CA LEU A 275 0.90 16.82 -7.43
C LEU A 275 1.39 18.26 -7.55
N ASN A 276 0.48 19.24 -7.61
CA ASN A 276 0.76 20.66 -7.79
C ASN A 276 1.59 20.98 -9.04
N MET A 277 1.39 20.21 -10.12
CA MET A 277 2.03 20.45 -11.40
C MET A 277 1.22 21.43 -12.24
N VAL A 278 1.88 22.45 -12.78
CA VAL A 278 1.27 23.41 -13.69
C VAL A 278 1.13 22.80 -15.07
N HIS A 279 0.00 23.06 -15.73
CA HIS A 279 -0.16 22.70 -17.14
C HIS A 279 0.64 23.70 -17.99
N THR A 280 1.68 23.20 -18.66
CA THR A 280 2.45 23.98 -19.65
C THR A 280 2.17 23.43 -21.04
N GLU A 281 1.84 24.31 -21.98
CA GLU A 281 1.64 23.92 -23.39
C GLU A 281 2.91 23.22 -23.93
N GLY A 282 2.74 22.07 -24.58
CA GLY A 282 3.83 21.25 -25.10
C GLY A 282 4.36 20.16 -24.16
N THR A 283 3.90 20.09 -22.90
CA THR A 283 4.27 18.98 -21.99
C THR A 283 3.44 17.72 -22.27
N PHE A 284 4.13 16.59 -22.41
CA PHE A 284 3.50 15.28 -22.61
C PHE A 284 2.60 14.93 -21.42
N GLN A 285 1.36 14.48 -21.66
CA GLN A 285 0.36 14.20 -20.62
C GLN A 285 0.77 13.11 -19.62
N GLU A 286 1.72 12.25 -19.98
CA GLU A 286 2.29 11.22 -19.10
C GLU A 286 3.65 11.61 -18.50
N GLY A 287 4.25 12.73 -18.92
CA GLY A 287 5.55 13.18 -18.39
C GLY A 287 5.49 13.64 -16.93
N LEU A 288 6.03 12.84 -16.02
CA LEU A 288 6.35 13.24 -14.66
C LEU A 288 7.73 13.91 -14.62
N PRO A 289 8.04 14.76 -13.63
CA PRO A 289 9.39 15.25 -13.46
C PRO A 289 10.37 14.08 -13.29
N PRO A 290 11.66 14.30 -13.50
CA PRO A 290 12.68 13.35 -13.08
C PRO A 290 13.03 13.55 -11.59
N PRO A 291 13.55 12.52 -10.90
CA PRO A 291 14.13 12.66 -9.57
C PRO A 291 15.26 13.69 -9.52
N ALA A 292 15.54 14.24 -8.33
CA ALA A 292 16.56 15.27 -8.17
C ALA A 292 17.95 14.74 -8.54
N SER A 293 18.26 13.49 -8.19
CA SER A 293 19.50 12.81 -8.59
C SER A 293 19.69 12.74 -10.11
N THR A 294 18.61 12.51 -10.86
CA THR A 294 18.64 12.46 -12.33
C THR A 294 18.92 13.85 -12.91
N LEU A 295 18.39 14.91 -12.31
CA LEU A 295 18.73 16.28 -12.70
C LEU A 295 20.20 16.59 -12.38
N VAL A 296 20.66 16.34 -11.15
CA VAL A 296 22.04 16.63 -10.72
C VAL A 296 23.08 15.86 -11.56
N SER A 297 22.85 14.59 -11.84
CA SER A 297 23.72 13.78 -12.70
C SER A 297 23.79 14.32 -14.14
N SER A 298 22.68 14.81 -14.70
CA SER A 298 22.66 15.40 -16.04
C SER A 298 23.53 16.67 -16.16
N PHE A 299 23.65 17.46 -15.07
CA PHE A 299 24.57 18.59 -15.01
C PHE A 299 26.03 18.17 -14.76
N SER A 300 26.23 17.01 -14.15
CA SER A 300 27.56 16.48 -13.84
C SER A 300 28.20 15.72 -15.01
N THR A 301 27.40 15.22 -15.95
CA THR A 301 27.88 14.72 -17.23
C THR A 301 28.45 15.88 -18.05
N ARG A 302 29.79 16.02 -18.04
CA ARG A 302 30.49 16.92 -18.98
C ARG A 302 30.04 16.56 -20.40
N HIS A 303 29.36 17.50 -21.06
CA HIS A 303 29.29 17.45 -22.52
C HIS A 303 30.73 17.51 -23.02
N ASN A 304 31.24 16.42 -23.60
CA ASN A 304 32.45 16.47 -24.43
C ASN A 304 32.02 17.12 -25.75
N PRO A 305 32.36 18.38 -26.05
CA PRO A 305 32.17 18.89 -27.38
C PRO A 305 33.32 18.33 -28.24
N CYS A 306 33.14 17.12 -28.77
CA CYS A 306 33.96 16.67 -29.90
C CYS A 306 33.29 17.14 -31.19
N VAL A 307 33.48 18.41 -31.52
CA VAL A 307 33.27 19.02 -32.85
C VAL A 307 34.14 20.29 -32.83
N LEU A 308 35.28 20.44 -33.52
CA LEU A 308 35.83 19.92 -34.77
C LEU A 308 37.31 19.53 -34.61
#